data_AF-A0A842TII8-F1
#
_entry.id   AF-A0A842TII8-F1
#
_cell.length_a   1.000
_cell.length_b   1.000
_cell.length_c   1.000
_cell.angle_alpha   90.00
_cell.angle_beta   90.00
_cell.angle_gamma   90.00
#
_symmetry.space_group_name_H-M   'P 1'
#
loop_
_entity.id
_entity.type
_entity.pdbx_description
1 polymer ?
#
loop_
_entity_poly.entity_id
_entity_poly.type
_entity_poly.pdbx_seq_one_letter_code
_entity_poly.pdbx_strand_id
1 'polypeptide(L)'
;MVKGIGLISWDVVEGGRIKMKYPEDLEIPPNIVQQLQISHNFTESYIITEEENWNSISFYNEDKELIIVLVLEKYDDGQDYKSVLSEFNKAVEKKNLALLSEATRGETEAQESADFIDAQGDQLKEELKRIYDFSLNVFRTRDEVISKLSNEVAHLRTMEYDYQKKFEKITRSNNLTVKSKIQFLLVINDYLTFEDLQEKIGTSKYWLSKVLDSLQEERIIGYNPEKESYFLNF
;
A
#
# COMPACT_ATOMS: atom_id res chain seq x y z
N MET A 1 9.75 7.82 2.71
CA MET A 1 9.19 8.94 1.90
C MET A 1 10.03 9.26 0.65
N VAL A 2 9.50 9.96 -0.37
CA VAL A 2 10.30 10.48 -1.51
C VAL A 2 11.21 11.61 -1.05
N LYS A 3 12.52 11.44 -1.24
CA LYS A 3 13.55 12.45 -1.00
C LYS A 3 13.64 13.46 -2.12
N GLY A 4 13.44 13.01 -3.36
CA GLY A 4 13.48 13.88 -4.53
C GLY A 4 13.25 13.13 -5.83
N ILE A 5 13.26 13.88 -6.91
CA ILE A 5 13.06 13.41 -8.28
C ILE A 5 14.20 13.92 -9.16
N GLY A 6 14.66 13.07 -10.09
CA GLY A 6 15.66 13.40 -11.09
C GLY A 6 15.20 13.01 -12.49
N LEU A 7 15.64 13.78 -13.48
CA LEU A 7 15.56 13.43 -14.90
C LEU A 7 16.97 13.22 -15.43
N ILE A 8 17.21 12.06 -16.00
CA ILE A 8 18.48 11.69 -16.60
C ILE A 8 18.27 11.53 -18.11
N SER A 9 19.09 12.20 -18.90
CA SER A 9 19.13 12.06 -20.35
C SER A 9 20.40 11.35 -20.79
N TRP A 10 20.36 10.80 -21.99
CA TRP A 10 21.53 10.20 -22.64
C TRP A 10 22.34 11.24 -23.43
N ASP A 11 23.66 11.23 -23.26
CA ASP A 11 24.63 11.91 -24.10
C ASP A 11 25.61 10.88 -24.69
N VAL A 12 25.88 10.96 -25.99
CA VAL A 12 26.70 9.98 -26.73
C VAL A 12 28.17 10.02 -26.30
N VAL A 13 28.64 11.15 -25.77
CA VAL A 13 30.04 11.39 -25.39
C VAL A 13 30.25 11.18 -23.91
N GLU A 14 29.36 11.72 -23.07
CA GLU A 14 29.51 11.73 -21.61
C GLU A 14 28.69 10.62 -20.91
N GLY A 15 27.77 9.97 -21.62
CA GLY A 15 26.84 8.99 -21.06
C GLY A 15 25.68 9.66 -20.33
N GLY A 16 25.33 9.17 -19.14
CA GLY A 16 24.20 9.69 -18.38
C GLY A 16 24.44 11.02 -17.74
N ARG A 17 23.59 11.98 -18.11
CA ARG A 17 23.60 13.32 -17.54
C ARG A 17 22.29 13.61 -16.84
N ILE A 18 22.39 14.12 -15.62
CA ILE A 18 21.23 14.66 -14.89
C ILE A 18 20.84 15.96 -15.59
N LYS A 19 19.69 15.94 -16.26
CA LYS A 19 19.12 17.11 -16.94
C LYS A 19 18.49 18.06 -15.94
N MET A 20 17.83 17.50 -14.93
CA MET A 20 17.14 18.27 -13.90
C MET A 20 16.89 17.43 -12.66
N LYS A 21 16.78 18.09 -11.51
CA LYS A 21 16.48 17.43 -10.24
C LYS A 21 15.74 18.37 -9.30
N TYR A 22 14.95 17.80 -8.41
CA TYR A 22 14.28 18.52 -7.33
C TYR A 22 14.24 17.65 -6.06
N PRO A 23 14.59 18.18 -4.88
CA PRO A 23 15.13 19.52 -4.66
C PRO A 23 16.52 19.71 -5.30
N GLU A 24 17.00 20.95 -5.45
CA GLU A 24 18.25 21.24 -6.18
C GLU A 24 19.50 20.66 -5.51
N ASP A 25 19.44 20.49 -4.21
CA ASP A 25 20.47 19.85 -3.38
C ASP A 25 20.38 18.32 -3.41
N LEU A 26 19.42 17.72 -4.14
CA LEU A 26 19.32 16.27 -4.28
C LEU A 26 20.61 15.71 -4.90
N GLU A 27 21.30 14.85 -4.17
CA GLU A 27 22.50 14.17 -4.66
C GLU A 27 22.11 12.84 -5.31
N ILE A 28 22.40 12.70 -6.61
CA ILE A 28 22.30 11.43 -7.34
C ILE A 28 23.72 11.04 -7.73
N PRO A 29 24.31 10.02 -7.09
CA PRO A 29 25.69 9.63 -7.35
C PRO A 29 25.89 9.23 -8.83
N PRO A 30 27.02 9.62 -9.47
CA PRO A 30 27.27 9.27 -10.88
C PRO A 30 27.23 7.78 -11.18
N ASN A 31 27.68 6.93 -10.24
CA ASN A 31 27.63 5.48 -10.39
C ASN A 31 26.18 4.96 -10.45
N ILE A 32 25.26 5.57 -9.69
CA ILE A 32 23.83 5.24 -9.76
C ILE A 32 23.26 5.67 -11.12
N VAL A 33 23.61 6.88 -11.60
CA VAL A 33 23.18 7.34 -12.92
C VAL A 33 23.56 6.31 -14.00
N GLN A 34 24.81 5.86 -14.00
CA GLN A 34 25.28 4.85 -14.94
C GLN A 34 24.57 3.50 -14.78
N GLN A 35 24.37 3.05 -13.54
CA GLN A 35 23.67 1.79 -13.25
C GLN A 35 22.23 1.81 -13.75
N LEU A 36 21.49 2.90 -13.51
CA LEU A 36 20.12 3.05 -13.98
C LEU A 36 20.05 2.99 -15.50
N GLN A 37 20.99 3.62 -16.20
CA GLN A 37 21.08 3.55 -17.66
C GLN A 37 21.31 2.14 -18.18
N ILE A 38 22.30 1.45 -17.62
CA ILE A 38 22.61 0.06 -18.00
C ILE A 38 21.41 -0.84 -17.74
N SER A 39 20.72 -0.61 -16.61
CA SER A 39 19.62 -1.47 -16.18
C SER A 39 18.39 -1.33 -17.08
N HIS A 40 18.07 -0.12 -17.55
CA HIS A 40 16.95 0.10 -18.46
C HIS A 40 17.22 -0.38 -19.88
N ASN A 41 18.48 -0.38 -20.32
CA ASN A 41 18.91 -0.88 -21.63
C ASN A 41 18.04 -0.33 -22.80
N PHE A 42 17.74 0.96 -22.76
CA PHE A 42 16.94 1.67 -23.77
C PHE A 42 15.54 1.08 -24.04
N THR A 43 14.98 0.33 -23.09
CA THR A 43 13.63 -0.25 -23.20
C THR A 43 12.74 0.24 -22.07
N GLU A 44 11.49 0.58 -22.37
CA GLU A 44 10.53 1.02 -21.35
C GLU A 44 10.39 -0.02 -20.23
N SER A 45 10.72 0.39 -19.01
CA SER A 45 10.76 -0.52 -17.87
C SER A 45 10.74 0.26 -16.57
N TYR A 46 10.22 -0.38 -15.51
CA TYR A 46 10.35 0.08 -14.14
C TYR A 46 11.49 -0.66 -13.46
N ILE A 47 12.39 0.07 -12.82
CA ILE A 47 13.54 -0.51 -12.12
C ILE A 47 13.59 0.04 -10.71
N ILE A 48 13.62 -0.88 -9.74
CA ILE A 48 13.83 -0.58 -8.33
C ILE A 48 15.28 -0.91 -8.01
N THR A 49 15.96 0.02 -7.34
CA THR A 49 17.36 -0.11 -6.95
C THR A 49 17.47 0.12 -5.46
N GLU A 50 17.87 -0.93 -4.74
CA GLU A 50 18.08 -0.92 -3.29
C GLU A 50 19.54 -1.28 -2.99
N GLU A 51 20.28 -0.33 -2.43
CA GLU A 51 21.65 -0.50 -1.96
C GLU A 51 21.79 0.04 -0.53
N GLU A 52 22.94 -0.18 0.11
CA GLU A 52 23.16 0.17 1.53
C GLU A 52 22.82 1.64 1.85
N ASN A 53 23.09 2.54 0.91
CA ASN A 53 22.91 3.99 1.01
C ASN A 53 22.04 4.58 -0.12
N TRP A 54 21.37 3.75 -0.91
CA TRP A 54 20.56 4.20 -2.03
C TRP A 54 19.25 3.44 -2.10
N ASN A 55 18.14 4.15 -2.30
CA ASN A 55 16.86 3.54 -2.62
C ASN A 55 16.19 4.42 -3.69
N SER A 56 15.79 3.82 -4.80
CA SER A 56 15.07 4.53 -5.85
C SER A 56 14.17 3.62 -6.66
N ILE A 57 13.13 4.20 -7.24
CA ILE A 57 12.45 3.63 -8.40
C ILE A 57 12.65 4.54 -9.61
N SER A 58 12.81 3.93 -10.78
CA SER A 58 13.02 4.64 -12.03
C SER A 58 12.16 4.07 -13.15
N PHE A 59 11.86 4.93 -14.13
CA PHE A 59 11.13 4.58 -15.35
C PHE A 59 11.85 5.19 -16.55
N TYR A 60 12.14 4.38 -17.57
CA TYR A 60 12.65 4.85 -18.85
C TYR A 60 11.51 5.12 -19.82
N ASN A 61 11.43 6.34 -20.32
CA ASN A 61 10.54 6.73 -21.42
C ASN A 61 11.33 6.63 -22.73
N GLU A 62 10.93 5.69 -23.59
CA GLU A 62 11.62 5.43 -24.86
C GLU A 62 11.39 6.57 -25.87
N ASP A 63 10.16 7.09 -25.95
CA ASP A 63 9.78 8.19 -26.85
C ASP A 63 10.59 9.48 -26.62
N LYS A 64 11.08 9.67 -25.40
CA LYS A 64 11.80 10.87 -24.97
C LYS A 64 13.25 10.62 -24.59
N GLU A 65 13.72 9.38 -24.71
CA GLU A 65 15.07 8.95 -24.35
C GLU A 65 15.52 9.48 -22.98
N LEU A 66 14.62 9.40 -21.98
CA LEU A 66 14.86 9.92 -20.64
C LEU A 66 14.49 8.92 -19.55
N ILE A 67 15.25 8.95 -18.46
CA ILE A 67 14.96 8.19 -17.24
C ILE A 67 14.42 9.16 -16.21
N ILE A 68 13.23 8.87 -15.69
CA ILE A 68 12.65 9.52 -14.53
C ILE A 68 13.03 8.68 -13.32
N VAL A 69 13.66 9.29 -12.31
CA VAL A 69 14.05 8.60 -11.08
C VAL A 69 13.42 9.29 -9.87
N LEU A 70 12.73 8.52 -9.02
CA LEU A 70 12.32 8.93 -7.69
C LEU A 70 13.31 8.36 -6.68
N VAL A 71 13.97 9.25 -5.94
CA VAL A 71 14.87 8.89 -4.84
C VAL A 71 14.03 8.75 -3.57
N LEU A 72 14.15 7.62 -2.90
CA LEU A 72 13.33 7.22 -1.77
C LEU A 72 14.15 7.17 -0.47
N GLU A 73 13.45 7.08 0.66
CA GLU A 73 14.07 6.73 1.93
C GLU A 73 14.42 5.26 2.01
N LYS A 74 15.37 4.91 2.89
CA LYS A 74 15.99 3.59 2.96
C LYS A 74 15.01 2.41 3.15
N TYR A 75 13.84 2.67 3.75
CA TYR A 75 12.88 1.64 4.13
C TYR A 75 11.57 1.70 3.33
N ASP A 76 11.51 2.54 2.30
CA ASP A 76 10.36 2.62 1.42
C ASP A 76 10.37 1.50 0.37
N ASP A 77 9.21 0.93 0.09
CA ASP A 77 9.04 0.01 -1.03
C ASP A 77 8.84 0.78 -2.34
N GLY A 78 9.75 0.62 -3.30
CA GLY A 78 9.66 1.26 -4.61
C GLY A 78 8.38 0.89 -5.39
N GLN A 79 7.78 -0.27 -5.14
CA GLN A 79 6.55 -0.70 -5.83
C GLN A 79 5.37 0.26 -5.60
N ASP A 80 5.28 0.84 -4.40
CA ASP A 80 4.21 1.75 -4.02
C ASP A 80 4.21 3.06 -4.82
N TYR A 81 5.31 3.34 -5.52
CA TYR A 81 5.57 4.57 -6.26
C TYR A 81 5.40 4.43 -7.78
N LYS A 82 5.06 3.23 -8.29
CA LYS A 82 4.81 3.02 -9.73
C LYS A 82 3.72 3.92 -10.30
N SER A 83 2.63 4.12 -9.54
CA SER A 83 1.53 4.99 -9.98
C SER A 83 1.99 6.45 -10.10
N VAL A 84 2.82 6.91 -9.17
CA VAL A 84 3.40 8.27 -9.18
C VAL A 84 4.30 8.46 -10.40
N LEU A 85 5.18 7.49 -10.69
CA LEU A 85 6.02 7.51 -11.89
C LEU A 85 5.20 7.48 -13.18
N SER A 86 4.12 6.70 -13.23
CA SER A 86 3.23 6.66 -14.39
C SER A 86 2.54 8.00 -14.65
N GLU A 87 2.09 8.69 -13.60
CA GLU A 87 1.54 10.03 -13.72
C GLU A 87 2.59 11.04 -14.18
N PHE A 88 3.81 10.92 -13.66
CA PHE A 88 4.93 11.76 -14.09
C PHE A 88 5.22 11.56 -15.59
N ASN A 89 5.31 10.30 -16.02
CA ASN A 89 5.56 9.95 -17.41
C ASN A 89 4.48 10.54 -18.34
N LYS A 90 3.20 10.41 -17.97
CA LYS A 90 2.08 11.01 -18.71
C LYS A 90 2.19 12.54 -18.81
N ALA A 91 2.65 13.21 -17.75
CA ALA A 91 2.85 14.65 -17.77
C ALA A 91 3.97 15.05 -18.76
N VAL A 92 5.08 14.30 -18.77
CA VAL A 92 6.20 14.48 -19.70
C VAL A 92 5.76 14.25 -21.15
N GLU A 93 4.97 13.22 -21.43
CA GLU A 93 4.43 12.93 -22.76
C GLU A 93 3.49 14.03 -23.25
N LYS A 94 2.54 14.44 -22.40
CA LYS A 94 1.46 15.36 -22.78
C LYS A 94 1.96 16.75 -23.21
N LYS A 95 3.04 17.24 -22.60
CA LYS A 95 3.57 18.59 -22.91
C LYS A 95 4.46 18.64 -24.14
N ASN A 96 5.14 17.56 -24.50
CA ASN A 96 5.89 17.51 -25.75
C ASN A 96 4.98 17.41 -26.99
N LEU A 97 3.75 16.93 -26.85
CA LEU A 97 2.76 16.95 -27.93
C LEU A 97 2.28 18.38 -28.27
N ALA A 98 2.25 19.29 -27.29
CA ALA A 98 1.98 20.70 -27.53
C ALA A 98 3.15 21.40 -28.27
N LEU A 99 4.39 21.02 -27.92
CA LEU A 99 5.62 21.60 -28.48
C LEU A 99 5.86 21.25 -29.95
N LEU A 100 5.51 20.04 -30.40
CA LEU A 100 5.62 19.65 -31.83
C LEU A 100 4.57 20.33 -32.73
N SER A 101 3.46 20.78 -32.16
CA SER A 101 2.40 21.49 -32.91
C SER A 101 2.71 22.98 -33.12
N GLU A 102 3.60 23.56 -32.30
CA GLU A 102 4.01 24.97 -32.39
C GLU A 102 5.33 25.14 -33.16
N ALA A 103 6.28 24.20 -33.04
CA ALA A 103 7.53 24.23 -33.80
C ALA A 103 7.36 24.03 -35.32
N THR A 104 6.19 23.57 -35.79
CA THR A 104 5.85 23.56 -37.22
C THR A 104 5.34 24.91 -37.75
N ARG A 105 5.30 25.95 -36.91
CA ARG A 105 4.98 27.33 -37.28
C ARG A 105 6.08 28.31 -36.85
N GLY A 106 7.10 28.45 -37.70
CA GLY A 106 7.94 29.65 -37.72
C GLY A 106 9.41 29.38 -37.46
N GLU A 107 10.17 29.18 -38.53
CA GLU A 107 11.61 29.42 -38.53
C GLU A 107 11.84 30.94 -38.56
N THR A 108 12.06 31.58 -37.41
CA THR A 108 12.83 32.83 -37.37
C THR A 108 13.42 33.09 -35.97
N GLU A 109 14.72 33.43 -35.96
CA GLU A 109 15.48 34.14 -34.92
C GLU A 109 16.06 33.34 -33.72
N ALA A 110 17.39 33.14 -33.78
CA ALA A 110 18.24 32.49 -32.78
C ALA A 110 18.50 33.32 -31.50
N GLN A 111 17.68 34.34 -31.23
CA GLN A 111 17.79 35.20 -30.04
C GLN A 111 16.56 35.07 -29.13
N GLU A 112 15.39 34.70 -29.67
CA GLU A 112 14.24 34.24 -28.88
C GLU A 112 14.44 32.83 -28.32
N SER A 113 15.33 32.04 -28.91
CA SER A 113 15.58 30.65 -28.49
C SER A 113 16.23 30.53 -27.10
N ALA A 114 17.03 31.49 -26.65
CA ALA A 114 17.67 31.44 -25.33
C ALA A 114 16.68 31.73 -24.19
N ASP A 115 15.87 32.78 -24.33
CA ASP A 115 14.82 33.13 -23.35
C ASP A 115 13.68 32.09 -23.34
N PHE A 116 13.42 31.45 -24.49
CA PHE A 116 12.43 30.37 -24.61
C PHE A 116 12.91 29.07 -23.93
N ILE A 117 14.21 28.75 -23.99
CA ILE A 117 14.79 27.60 -23.29
C ILE A 117 14.75 27.81 -21.76
N ASP A 118 15.00 29.03 -21.28
CA ASP A 118 14.97 29.34 -19.84
C ASP A 118 13.54 29.27 -19.28
N ALA A 119 12.57 29.83 -20.00
CA ALA A 119 11.14 29.74 -19.64
C ALA A 119 10.62 28.29 -19.64
N GLN A 120 11.12 27.43 -20.52
CA GLN A 120 10.79 26.00 -20.55
C GLN A 120 11.39 25.23 -19.36
N GLY A 121 12.62 25.56 -18.97
CA GLY A 121 13.27 24.98 -17.80
C GLY A 121 12.52 25.29 -16.51
N ASP A 122 12.08 26.54 -16.35
CA ASP A 122 11.32 26.97 -15.19
C ASP A 122 9.95 26.27 -15.08
N GLN A 123 9.23 26.13 -16.20
CA GLN A 123 7.94 25.41 -16.20
C GLN A 123 8.09 23.93 -15.83
N LEU A 124 9.13 23.27 -16.34
CA LEU A 124 9.37 21.86 -16.05
C LEU A 124 9.80 21.66 -14.58
N LYS A 125 10.51 22.64 -14.02
CA LYS A 125 10.88 22.69 -12.60
C LYS A 125 9.68 22.90 -11.68
N GLU A 126 8.76 23.79 -12.05
CA GLU A 126 7.49 23.97 -11.33
C GLU A 126 6.67 22.67 -11.31
N GLU A 127 6.70 21.89 -12.39
CA GLU A 127 6.02 20.60 -12.44
C GLU A 127 6.69 19.52 -11.62
N LEU A 128 8.03 19.41 -11.64
CA LEU A 128 8.74 18.53 -10.70
C LEU A 128 8.32 18.82 -9.27
N LYS A 129 8.28 20.11 -8.91
CA LYS A 129 7.87 20.56 -7.58
C LYS A 129 6.42 20.17 -7.30
N ARG A 130 5.49 20.45 -8.22
CA ARG A 130 4.07 20.11 -8.07
C ARG A 130 3.87 18.62 -7.86
N ILE A 131 4.58 17.78 -8.61
CA ILE A 131 4.43 16.32 -8.54
C ILE A 131 5.13 15.76 -7.29
N TYR A 132 6.27 16.34 -6.89
CA TYR A 132 6.88 16.06 -5.60
C TYR A 132 5.90 16.36 -4.46
N ASP A 133 5.31 17.56 -4.43
CA ASP A 133 4.33 17.96 -3.42
C ASP A 133 3.07 17.08 -3.45
N PHE A 134 2.62 16.67 -4.64
CA PHE A 134 1.51 15.73 -4.80
C PHE A 134 1.85 14.37 -4.20
N SER A 135 3.00 13.80 -4.55
CA SER A 135 3.45 12.51 -3.99
C SER A 135 3.46 12.58 -2.46
N LEU A 136 4.03 13.65 -1.91
CA LEU A 136 4.13 13.89 -0.48
C LEU A 136 2.75 13.95 0.21
N ASN A 137 1.77 14.59 -0.42
CA ASN A 137 0.39 14.64 0.09
C ASN A 137 -0.33 13.29 0.02
N VAL A 138 -0.12 12.50 -1.03
CA VAL A 138 -0.69 11.14 -1.15
C VAL A 138 -0.16 10.26 -0.02
N PHE A 139 1.14 10.33 0.30
CA PHE A 139 1.72 9.57 1.40
C PHE A 139 1.18 10.01 2.76
N ARG A 140 1.14 11.31 3.04
CA ARG A 140 0.54 11.83 4.29
C ARG A 140 -0.90 11.35 4.47
N THR A 141 -1.69 11.38 3.39
CA THR A 141 -3.08 10.90 3.43
C THR A 141 -3.15 9.39 3.70
N ARG A 142 -2.27 8.59 3.08
CA ARG A 142 -2.17 7.15 3.36
C ARG A 142 -1.79 6.88 4.80
N ASP A 143 -0.79 7.58 5.33
CA ASP A 143 -0.35 7.43 6.72
C ASP A 143 -1.46 7.78 7.71
N GLU A 144 -2.21 8.86 7.46
CA GLU A 144 -3.38 9.22 8.26
C GLU A 144 -4.46 8.14 8.23
N VAL A 145 -4.75 7.58 7.05
CA VAL A 145 -5.73 6.50 6.90
C VAL A 145 -5.25 5.24 7.63
N ILE A 146 -3.99 4.85 7.46
CA ILE A 146 -3.40 3.69 8.13
C ILE A 146 -3.43 3.88 9.65
N SER A 147 -3.09 5.07 10.14
CA SER A 147 -3.16 5.38 11.57
C SER A 147 -4.58 5.29 12.12
N LYS A 148 -5.57 5.84 11.39
CA LYS A 148 -7.00 5.72 11.76
C LYS A 148 -7.46 4.27 11.79
N LEU A 149 -7.14 3.50 10.75
CA LEU A 149 -7.48 2.06 10.68
C LEU A 149 -6.79 1.28 11.81
N SER A 150 -5.52 1.56 12.10
CA SER A 150 -4.79 0.92 13.20
C SER A 150 -5.43 1.20 14.56
N ASN A 151 -5.81 2.46 14.81
CA ASN A 151 -6.53 2.84 16.02
C ASN A 151 -7.91 2.18 16.12
N GLU A 152 -8.64 2.09 15.01
CA GLU A 152 -9.94 1.42 14.96
C GLU A 152 -9.81 -0.08 15.23
N VAL A 153 -8.83 -0.74 14.62
CA VAL A 153 -8.51 -2.16 14.88
C VAL A 153 -8.15 -2.37 16.35
N ALA A 154 -7.30 -1.51 16.93
CA ALA A 154 -6.94 -1.60 18.33
C ALA A 154 -8.16 -1.45 19.25
N HIS A 155 -9.03 -0.47 18.97
CA HIS A 155 -10.28 -0.27 19.69
C HIS A 155 -11.22 -1.48 19.58
N LEU A 156 -11.42 -2.03 18.39
CA LEU A 156 -12.24 -3.22 18.16
C LEU A 156 -11.69 -4.44 18.92
N ARG A 157 -10.37 -4.63 18.94
CA ARG A 157 -9.72 -5.71 19.72
C ARG A 157 -9.93 -5.54 21.22
N THR A 158 -9.84 -4.32 21.74
CA THR A 158 -10.17 -4.06 23.15
C THR A 158 -11.63 -4.38 23.45
N MET A 159 -12.57 -3.96 22.58
CA MET A 159 -13.98 -4.30 22.74
C MET A 159 -14.24 -5.80 22.70
N GLU A 160 -13.62 -6.52 21.75
CA GLU A 160 -13.69 -7.97 21.64
C GLU A 160 -13.25 -8.64 22.94
N TYR A 161 -12.09 -8.26 23.47
CA TYR A 161 -11.57 -8.77 24.73
C TYR A 161 -12.52 -8.49 25.91
N ASP A 162 -13.03 -7.26 26.01
CA ASP A 162 -13.97 -6.88 27.07
C ASP A 162 -15.27 -7.70 27.01
N TYR A 163 -15.79 -7.95 25.81
CA TYR A 163 -16.96 -8.81 25.63
C TYR A 163 -16.67 -10.26 25.98
N GLN A 164 -15.54 -10.81 25.55
CA GLN A 164 -15.11 -12.16 25.94
C GLN A 164 -15.05 -12.29 27.46
N LYS A 165 -14.44 -11.33 28.18
CA LYS A 165 -14.37 -11.34 29.65
C LYS A 165 -15.74 -11.23 30.32
N LYS A 166 -16.63 -10.40 29.77
CA LYS A 166 -18.02 -10.29 30.26
C LYS A 166 -18.76 -11.62 30.07
N PHE A 167 -18.66 -12.25 28.90
CA PHE A 167 -19.31 -13.54 28.64
C PHE A 167 -18.71 -14.70 29.46
N GLU A 168 -17.40 -14.74 29.66
CA GLU A 168 -16.74 -15.69 30.58
C GLU A 168 -17.30 -15.55 32.01
N LYS A 169 -17.49 -14.32 32.48
CA LYS A 169 -18.08 -14.08 33.81
C LYS A 169 -19.53 -14.57 33.89
N ILE A 170 -20.32 -14.34 32.84
CA ILE A 170 -21.73 -14.75 32.78
C ILE A 170 -21.84 -16.29 32.70
N THR A 171 -21.04 -16.95 31.86
CA THR A 171 -21.05 -18.42 31.69
C THR A 171 -20.68 -19.15 32.98
N ARG A 172 -19.77 -18.59 33.78
CA ARG A 172 -19.41 -19.08 35.12
C ARG A 172 -20.47 -18.82 36.18
N SER A 173 -21.46 -17.96 35.93
CA SER A 173 -22.53 -17.72 36.88
C SER A 173 -23.52 -18.91 36.92
N ASN A 174 -24.16 -19.09 38.08
CA ASN A 174 -25.20 -20.12 38.25
C ASN A 174 -26.59 -19.67 37.77
N ASN A 175 -26.67 -18.50 37.14
CA ASN A 175 -27.94 -17.89 36.75
C ASN A 175 -28.39 -18.30 35.34
N LEU A 176 -27.52 -18.94 34.56
CA LEU A 176 -27.83 -19.40 33.21
C LEU A 176 -28.29 -20.86 33.17
N THR A 177 -29.30 -21.12 32.34
CA THR A 177 -29.67 -22.49 31.96
C THR A 177 -28.56 -23.14 31.14
N VAL A 178 -28.54 -24.48 31.09
CA VAL A 178 -27.56 -25.24 30.27
C VAL A 178 -27.64 -24.84 28.79
N LYS A 179 -28.86 -24.66 28.23
CA LYS A 179 -29.06 -24.17 26.85
C LYS A 179 -28.36 -22.82 26.64
N SER A 180 -28.61 -21.86 27.52
CA SER A 180 -27.99 -20.53 27.43
C SER A 180 -26.47 -20.60 27.57
N LYS A 181 -25.95 -21.43 28.49
CA LYS A 181 -24.49 -21.62 28.64
C LYS A 181 -23.85 -22.16 27.37
N ILE A 182 -24.45 -23.16 26.71
CA ILE A 182 -23.96 -23.70 25.43
C ILE A 182 -23.92 -22.59 24.37
N GLN A 183 -25.00 -21.84 24.22
CA GLN A 183 -25.05 -20.74 23.24
C GLN A 183 -23.96 -19.69 23.52
N PHE A 184 -23.81 -19.22 24.77
CA PHE A 184 -22.73 -18.28 25.11
C PHE A 184 -21.34 -18.86 24.88
N LEU A 185 -21.12 -20.13 25.21
CA LEU A 185 -19.84 -20.79 24.96
C LEU A 185 -19.53 -20.85 23.47
N LEU A 186 -20.52 -21.14 22.62
CA LEU A 186 -20.36 -21.14 21.17
C LEU A 186 -20.28 -19.73 20.54
N VAL A 187 -20.79 -18.70 21.21
CA VAL A 187 -20.59 -17.30 20.80
C VAL A 187 -19.14 -16.88 21.06
N ILE A 188 -18.55 -17.33 22.17
CA ILE A 188 -17.16 -17.04 22.52
C ILE A 188 -16.20 -17.90 21.70
N ASN A 189 -16.58 -19.15 21.43
CA ASN A 189 -15.76 -20.14 20.74
C ASN A 189 -16.52 -20.62 19.51
N ASP A 190 -16.05 -20.24 18.30
CA ASP A 190 -16.73 -20.56 17.04
C ASP A 190 -17.11 -22.06 16.90
N TYR A 191 -16.26 -22.93 17.47
CA TYR A 191 -16.44 -24.38 17.48
C TYR A 191 -16.07 -24.96 18.85
N LEU A 192 -16.86 -25.91 19.35
CA LEU A 192 -16.54 -26.69 20.54
C LEU A 192 -16.88 -28.16 20.35
N THR A 193 -16.03 -29.06 20.83
CA THR A 193 -16.32 -30.49 20.85
C THR A 193 -17.33 -30.84 21.94
N PHE A 194 -17.88 -32.06 21.89
CA PHE A 194 -18.76 -32.55 22.95
C PHE A 194 -18.03 -32.57 24.31
N GLU A 195 -16.78 -33.00 24.33
CA GLU A 195 -15.92 -33.07 25.50
C GLU A 195 -15.67 -31.68 26.10
N ASP A 196 -15.36 -30.68 25.27
CA ASP A 196 -15.15 -29.29 25.72
C ASP A 196 -16.40 -28.72 26.39
N LEU A 197 -17.56 -28.94 25.77
CA LEU A 197 -18.86 -28.51 26.31
C LEU A 197 -19.15 -29.21 27.63
N GLN A 198 -18.89 -30.52 27.71
CA GLN A 198 -19.11 -31.30 28.92
C GLN A 198 -18.23 -30.80 30.07
N GLU A 199 -16.95 -30.56 29.82
CA GLU A 199 -15.99 -30.05 30.81
C GLU A 199 -16.41 -28.66 31.32
N LYS A 200 -16.73 -27.74 30.40
CA LYS A 200 -17.04 -26.34 30.74
C LYS A 200 -18.40 -26.18 31.43
N ILE A 201 -19.38 -27.04 31.12
CA ILE A 201 -20.74 -26.95 31.67
C ILE A 201 -20.87 -27.74 32.98
N GLY A 202 -20.14 -28.85 33.12
CA GLY A 202 -20.18 -29.70 34.31
C GLY A 202 -21.47 -30.53 34.44
N THR A 203 -22.03 -31.00 33.33
CA THR A 203 -23.24 -31.86 33.30
C THR A 203 -22.94 -33.29 32.89
N SER A 204 -23.89 -34.21 33.13
CA SER A 204 -23.77 -35.59 32.65
C SER A 204 -23.82 -35.67 31.13
N LYS A 205 -23.13 -36.67 30.55
CA LYS A 205 -23.13 -36.92 29.09
C LYS A 205 -24.55 -37.06 28.52
N TYR A 206 -25.39 -37.82 29.21
CA TYR A 206 -26.78 -38.03 28.80
C TYR A 206 -27.57 -36.73 28.73
N TRP A 207 -27.45 -35.87 29.76
CA TRP A 207 -28.17 -34.61 29.81
C TRP A 207 -27.66 -33.63 28.74
N LEU A 208 -26.34 -33.53 28.57
CA LEU A 208 -25.74 -32.67 27.55
C LEU A 208 -26.19 -33.06 26.15
N SER A 209 -26.16 -34.37 25.82
CA SER A 209 -26.66 -34.89 24.54
C SER A 209 -28.12 -34.48 24.30
N LYS A 210 -29.00 -34.63 25.30
CA LYS A 210 -30.41 -34.21 25.15
C LYS A 210 -30.59 -32.72 24.89
N VAL A 211 -29.76 -31.88 25.51
CA VAL A 211 -29.82 -30.44 25.28
C VAL A 211 -29.28 -30.08 23.89
N LEU A 212 -28.20 -30.72 23.44
CA LEU A 212 -27.64 -30.51 22.10
C LEU A 212 -28.60 -30.97 21.02
N ASP A 213 -29.22 -32.15 21.15
CA ASP A 213 -30.25 -32.65 20.24
C ASP A 213 -31.38 -31.62 20.09
N SER A 214 -31.90 -31.10 21.21
CA SER A 214 -32.95 -30.08 21.21
C SER A 214 -32.51 -28.77 20.56
N LEU A 215 -31.27 -28.31 20.78
CA LEU A 215 -30.74 -27.10 20.13
C LEU A 215 -30.53 -27.29 18.62
N GLN A 216 -30.18 -28.50 18.18
CA GLN A 216 -30.05 -28.86 16.77
C GLN A 216 -31.43 -28.96 16.09
N GLU A 217 -32.42 -29.57 16.74
CA GLU A 217 -33.82 -29.62 16.27
C GLU A 217 -34.40 -28.20 16.11
N GLU A 218 -34.11 -27.32 17.06
CA GLU A 218 -34.46 -25.89 17.02
C GLU A 218 -33.63 -25.09 16.00
N ARG A 219 -32.64 -25.72 15.33
CA ARG A 219 -31.71 -25.13 14.36
C ARG A 219 -30.87 -23.97 14.91
N ILE A 220 -30.66 -23.93 16.22
CA ILE A 220 -29.83 -22.92 16.89
C ILE A 220 -28.34 -23.27 16.74
N ILE A 221 -28.02 -24.57 16.76
CA ILE A 221 -26.64 -25.05 16.59
C ILE A 221 -26.56 -26.05 15.45
N GLY A 222 -25.41 -26.09 14.78
CA GLY A 222 -25.03 -27.13 13.82
C GLY A 222 -23.97 -28.06 14.40
N TYR A 223 -23.76 -29.21 13.75
CA TYR A 223 -22.67 -30.13 14.03
C TYR A 223 -21.84 -30.35 12.78
N ASN A 224 -20.53 -30.17 12.91
CA ASN A 224 -19.56 -30.43 11.84
C ASN A 224 -18.97 -31.84 12.05
N PRO A 225 -19.26 -32.80 11.16
CA PRO A 225 -18.76 -34.17 11.31
C PRO A 225 -17.26 -34.31 11.04
N GLU A 226 -16.63 -33.42 10.29
CA GLU A 226 -15.19 -33.48 10.00
C GLU A 226 -14.35 -33.06 11.21
N LYS A 227 -14.85 -32.10 11.99
CA LYS A 227 -14.18 -31.54 13.16
C LYS A 227 -14.72 -32.07 14.49
N GLU A 228 -15.76 -32.91 14.43
CA GLU A 228 -16.49 -33.42 15.60
C GLU A 228 -16.92 -32.30 16.57
N SER A 229 -17.36 -31.18 16.01
CA SER A 229 -17.58 -29.93 16.76
C SER A 229 -18.94 -29.31 16.48
N TYR A 230 -19.52 -28.71 17.50
CA TYR A 230 -20.74 -27.90 17.41
C TYR A 230 -20.41 -26.44 17.13
N PHE A 231 -21.30 -25.76 16.42
CA PHE A 231 -21.19 -24.33 16.09
C PHE A 231 -22.57 -23.66 16.14
N LEU A 232 -22.62 -22.33 16.28
CA LEU A 232 -23.89 -21.59 16.19
C LEU A 232 -24.33 -21.44 14.74
N ASN A 233 -25.61 -21.74 14.50
CA ASN A 233 -26.22 -21.65 13.19
C ASN A 233 -26.95 -20.30 13.08
N PHE A 234 -26.24 -19.27 12.60
CA PHE A 234 -26.79 -17.93 12.31
C PHE A 234 -26.70 -17.61 10.82
#